data_AF-A0A498G433-F1
#
_entry.id   AF-A0A498G433-F1
#
_cell.length_a   1.000
_cell.length_b   1.000
_cell.length_c   1.000
_cell.angle_alpha   90.00
_cell.angle_beta   90.00
_cell.angle_gamma   90.00
#
_symmetry.space_group_name_H-M   'P 1'
#
loop_
_entity.id
_entity.type
_entity.pdbx_description
1 polymer ?
#
loop_
_entity_poly.entity_id
_entity_poly.type
_entity_poly.pdbx_seq_one_letter_code
_entity_poly.pdbx_strand_id
1 'polypeptide(L)'
;MPSILHDRFMYACMSHAVMENTRQNGSSATGVKSLVLRQARRLDSNHFEALFIGLLFTYTLLLIYTALGYGSQPRLFPLLVGGPLLGLIILRLDLLLTNHIQLGSSGVFQDMTDGLMDDEPNPIDPMTKYRREAEIILWLVTALVLVWAIGFQIALVVFVFLFVYSHERDLIRALGSTLIAYGIVYLLFVQLLSVNLYEPALLPESIMNTLP
;
A
#
# COMPACT_ATOMS: atom_id res chain seq x y z
N MET A 1 68.74 -37.33 -7.64
CA MET A 1 67.48 -36.86 -7.02
C MET A 1 66.86 -35.70 -7.83
N PRO A 2 66.16 -35.93 -8.96
CA PRO A 2 65.39 -34.87 -9.63
C PRO A 2 63.89 -35.16 -9.80
N SER A 3 63.38 -36.31 -9.34
CA SER A 3 62.01 -36.76 -9.66
C SER A 3 60.90 -36.13 -8.81
N ILE A 4 61.20 -35.53 -7.66
CA ILE A 4 60.18 -35.02 -6.71
C ILE A 4 59.66 -33.62 -7.09
N LEU A 5 60.42 -32.87 -7.89
CA LEU A 5 60.07 -31.48 -8.27
C LEU A 5 59.06 -31.43 -9.42
N HIS A 6 58.99 -32.47 -10.26
CA HIS A 6 58.10 -32.49 -11.42
C HIS A 6 56.64 -32.75 -11.03
N ASP A 7 56.40 -33.56 -10.01
CA ASP A 7 55.04 -33.88 -9.56
C ASP A 7 54.35 -32.66 -8.94
N ARG A 8 55.07 -31.86 -8.12
CA ARG A 8 54.47 -30.66 -7.49
C ARG A 8 54.07 -29.59 -8.49
N PHE A 9 54.76 -29.48 -9.62
CA PHE A 9 54.40 -28.52 -10.66
C PHE A 9 53.13 -28.94 -11.43
N MET A 10 52.94 -30.24 -11.66
CA MET A 10 51.75 -30.74 -12.33
C MET A 10 50.49 -30.56 -11.46
N TYR A 11 50.57 -30.79 -10.15
CA TYR A 11 49.44 -30.56 -9.24
C TYR A 11 49.04 -29.08 -9.13
N ALA A 12 50.00 -28.16 -9.16
CA ALA A 12 49.71 -26.72 -9.12
C ALA A 12 49.02 -26.22 -10.40
N CYS A 13 49.44 -26.69 -11.58
CA CYS A 13 48.78 -26.35 -12.84
C CYS A 13 47.38 -26.96 -12.93
N MET A 14 47.19 -28.20 -12.45
CA MET A 14 45.89 -28.88 -12.51
C MET A 14 44.87 -28.26 -11.53
N SER A 15 45.30 -27.78 -10.35
CA SER A 15 44.39 -27.07 -9.44
C SER A 15 43.96 -25.71 -9.98
N HIS A 16 44.86 -25.00 -10.67
CA HIS A 16 44.54 -23.71 -11.29
C HIS A 16 43.55 -23.87 -12.46
N ALA A 17 43.75 -24.87 -13.31
CA ALA A 17 42.85 -25.15 -14.44
C ALA A 17 41.44 -25.58 -13.98
N VAL A 18 41.32 -26.33 -12.87
CA VAL A 18 40.02 -26.75 -12.32
C VAL A 18 39.28 -25.59 -11.65
N MET A 19 39.98 -24.65 -11.01
CA MET A 19 39.36 -23.44 -10.43
C MET A 19 38.84 -22.46 -11.49
N GLU A 20 39.47 -22.38 -12.65
CA GLU A 20 39.03 -21.48 -13.72
C GLU A 20 37.77 -22.00 -14.45
N ASN A 21 37.68 -23.31 -14.68
CA ASN A 21 36.55 -23.94 -15.36
C ASN A 21 35.25 -23.91 -14.50
N THR A 22 35.39 -24.04 -13.18
CA THR A 22 34.24 -23.94 -12.25
C THR A 22 33.68 -22.52 -12.15
N ARG A 23 34.50 -21.49 -12.40
CA ARG A 23 34.07 -20.09 -12.40
C ARG A 23 33.27 -19.71 -13.66
N GLN A 24 33.56 -20.32 -14.81
CA GLN A 24 32.80 -20.08 -16.04
C GLN A 24 31.47 -20.84 -16.08
N ASN A 25 31.41 -22.07 -15.57
CA ASN A 25 30.17 -22.86 -15.61
C ASN A 25 29.06 -22.36 -14.64
N GLY A 26 29.42 -21.60 -13.60
CA GLY A 26 28.45 -20.96 -12.69
C GLY A 26 27.76 -19.71 -13.25
N SER A 27 28.35 -19.06 -14.28
CA SER A 27 27.83 -17.79 -14.82
C SER A 27 26.75 -17.99 -15.89
N SER A 28 26.68 -19.16 -16.52
CA SER A 28 25.73 -19.42 -17.62
C SER A 28 24.35 -19.85 -17.13
N ALA A 29 24.27 -20.48 -15.95
CA ALA A 29 22.99 -20.92 -15.36
C ALA A 29 22.17 -19.78 -14.74
N THR A 30 22.82 -18.69 -14.31
CA THR A 30 22.19 -17.49 -13.74
C THR A 30 21.71 -16.50 -14.82
N GLY A 31 22.37 -16.49 -15.99
CA GLY A 31 21.98 -15.64 -17.13
C GLY A 31 20.62 -16.01 -17.72
N VAL A 32 20.33 -17.30 -17.91
CA VAL A 32 19.06 -17.74 -18.54
C VAL A 32 17.88 -17.57 -17.58
N LYS A 33 18.06 -17.84 -16.28
CA LYS A 33 17.01 -17.62 -15.27
C LYS A 33 16.66 -16.13 -15.11
N SER A 34 17.65 -15.24 -15.17
CA SER A 34 17.39 -13.80 -15.08
C SER A 34 16.69 -13.25 -16.33
N LEU A 35 16.90 -13.84 -17.52
CA LEU A 35 16.16 -13.48 -18.73
C LEU A 35 14.70 -13.94 -18.70
N VAL A 36 14.43 -15.18 -18.25
CA VAL A 36 13.05 -15.68 -18.12
C VAL A 36 12.26 -14.92 -17.04
N LEU A 37 12.91 -14.58 -15.91
CA LEU A 37 12.29 -13.75 -14.85
C LEU A 37 12.02 -12.31 -15.32
N ARG A 38 12.88 -11.73 -16.17
CA ARG A 38 12.64 -10.41 -16.78
C ARG A 38 11.50 -10.44 -17.80
N GLN A 39 11.32 -11.54 -18.52
CA GLN A 39 10.29 -11.66 -19.55
C GLN A 39 8.91 -11.98 -18.96
N ALA A 40 8.84 -12.76 -17.87
CA ALA A 40 7.61 -12.97 -17.10
C ALA A 40 7.12 -11.69 -16.39
N ARG A 41 8.03 -10.78 -16.03
CA ARG A 41 7.72 -9.52 -15.33
C ARG A 41 7.26 -8.38 -16.26
N ARG A 42 7.32 -8.56 -17.59
CA ARG A 42 6.85 -7.60 -18.60
C ARG A 42 5.43 -7.85 -19.12
N LEU A 43 4.69 -8.75 -18.49
CA LEU A 43 3.24 -8.78 -18.65
C LEU A 43 2.71 -7.43 -18.12
N ASP A 44 2.36 -6.55 -19.08
CA ASP A 44 2.16 -5.11 -18.93
C ASP A 44 1.52 -4.71 -17.59
N SER A 45 2.32 -4.12 -16.70
CA SER A 45 1.88 -3.53 -15.43
C SER A 45 0.65 -2.63 -15.63
N ASN A 46 0.65 -1.85 -16.72
CA ASN A 46 -0.44 -0.94 -17.06
C ASN A 46 -1.76 -1.67 -17.35
N HIS A 47 -1.72 -2.85 -18.00
CA HIS A 47 -2.93 -3.62 -18.29
C HIS A 47 -3.47 -4.29 -17.02
N PHE A 48 -2.59 -4.78 -16.13
CA PHE A 48 -3.00 -5.32 -14.83
C PHE A 48 -3.57 -4.23 -13.92
N GLU A 49 -2.95 -3.05 -13.89
CA GLU A 49 -3.44 -1.89 -13.14
C GLU A 49 -4.83 -1.45 -13.66
N ALA A 50 -5.00 -1.31 -14.96
CA ALA A 50 -6.28 -0.95 -15.56
C ALA A 50 -7.38 -1.99 -15.29
N LEU A 51 -7.03 -3.29 -15.36
CA LEU A 51 -7.97 -4.37 -15.03
C LEU A 51 -8.34 -4.33 -13.55
N PHE A 52 -7.36 -4.19 -12.65
CA PHE A 52 -7.60 -4.10 -11.21
C PHE A 52 -8.49 -2.90 -10.85
N ILE A 53 -8.18 -1.71 -11.38
CA ILE A 53 -8.98 -0.49 -11.19
C ILE A 53 -10.39 -0.69 -11.75
N GLY A 54 -10.52 -1.24 -12.96
CA GLY A 54 -11.81 -1.54 -13.58
C GLY A 54 -12.66 -2.51 -12.75
N LEU A 55 -12.04 -3.59 -12.25
CA LEU A 55 -12.70 -4.57 -11.39
C LEU A 55 -13.14 -3.95 -10.06
N LEU A 56 -12.28 -3.14 -9.45
CA LEU A 56 -12.58 -2.43 -8.20
C LEU A 56 -13.70 -1.39 -8.39
N PHE A 57 -13.72 -0.70 -9.54
CA PHE A 57 -14.82 0.19 -9.93
C PHE A 57 -16.15 -0.56 -10.09
N THR A 58 -16.15 -1.67 -10.86
CA THR A 58 -17.35 -2.49 -11.06
C THR A 58 -17.87 -3.05 -9.74
N TYR A 59 -16.97 -3.56 -8.88
CA TYR A 59 -17.34 -4.05 -7.55
C TYR A 59 -17.97 -2.96 -6.69
N THR A 60 -17.41 -1.74 -6.71
CA THR A 60 -17.95 -0.59 -5.96
C THR A 60 -19.32 -0.18 -6.47
N LEU A 61 -19.51 -0.11 -7.79
CA LEU A 61 -20.83 0.15 -8.38
C LEU A 61 -21.85 -0.91 -7.98
N LEU A 62 -21.45 -2.19 -7.95
CA LEU A 62 -22.32 -3.29 -7.54
C LEU A 62 -22.68 -3.18 -6.05
N LEU A 63 -21.75 -2.78 -5.18
CA LEU A 63 -22.04 -2.48 -3.78
C LEU A 63 -23.04 -1.34 -3.62
N ILE A 64 -22.86 -0.24 -4.36
CA ILE A 64 -23.79 0.89 -4.31
C ILE A 64 -25.17 0.47 -4.85
N TYR A 65 -25.21 -0.27 -5.96
CA TYR A 65 -26.45 -0.76 -6.55
C TYR A 65 -27.22 -1.69 -5.59
N THR A 66 -26.53 -2.65 -4.97
CA THR A 66 -27.15 -3.53 -3.97
C THR A 66 -27.60 -2.75 -2.74
N ALA A 67 -26.84 -1.74 -2.30
CA ALA A 67 -27.20 -0.85 -1.21
C ALA A 67 -28.53 -0.09 -1.44
N LEU A 68 -28.86 0.24 -2.69
CA LEU A 68 -30.12 0.91 -3.03
C LEU A 68 -31.36 0.05 -2.78
N GLY A 69 -31.20 -1.29 -2.74
CA GLY A 69 -32.29 -2.23 -2.45
C GLY A 69 -32.56 -2.45 -0.96
N TYR A 70 -31.66 -2.01 -0.08
CA TYR A 70 -31.85 -2.14 1.37
C TYR A 70 -32.64 -0.96 1.96
N GLY A 71 -33.19 -1.15 3.17
CA GLY A 71 -33.84 -0.09 3.94
C GLY A 71 -32.94 1.12 4.17
N SER A 72 -33.56 2.24 4.56
CA SER A 72 -32.90 3.56 4.68
C SER A 72 -31.68 3.58 5.61
N GLN A 73 -31.62 2.71 6.62
CA GLN A 73 -30.49 2.61 7.57
C GLN A 73 -29.28 1.83 7.02
N PRO A 74 -29.39 0.54 6.64
CA PRO A 74 -28.24 -0.24 6.14
C PRO A 74 -27.66 0.29 4.83
N ARG A 75 -28.44 1.02 4.03
CA ARG A 75 -27.98 1.66 2.79
C ARG A 75 -26.88 2.71 3.03
N LEU A 76 -26.80 3.31 4.22
CA LEU A 76 -25.88 4.41 4.50
C LEU A 76 -24.42 3.93 4.53
N PHE A 77 -24.15 2.72 5.01
CA PHE A 77 -22.77 2.24 5.13
C PHE A 77 -22.07 2.05 3.77
N PRO A 78 -22.65 1.32 2.78
CA PRO A 78 -22.04 1.20 1.46
C PRO A 78 -21.96 2.53 0.71
N LEU A 79 -22.88 3.46 0.93
CA LEU A 79 -22.83 4.80 0.32
C LEU A 79 -21.71 5.66 0.91
N LEU A 80 -21.51 5.58 2.22
CA LEU A 80 -20.55 6.39 2.95
C LEU A 80 -19.10 5.94 2.70
N VAL A 81 -18.89 4.63 2.52
CA VAL A 81 -17.58 4.07 2.11
C VAL A 81 -17.42 4.12 0.58
N GLY A 82 -18.46 3.76 -0.16
CA GLY A 82 -18.45 3.69 -1.62
C GLY A 82 -18.32 5.06 -2.28
N GLY A 83 -18.89 6.12 -1.70
CA GLY A 83 -18.80 7.48 -2.24
C GLY A 83 -17.36 8.00 -2.36
N PRO A 84 -16.60 8.11 -1.25
CA PRO A 84 -15.20 8.52 -1.28
C PRO A 84 -14.35 7.61 -2.17
N LEU A 85 -14.57 6.30 -2.11
CA LEU A 85 -13.84 5.32 -2.89
C LEU A 85 -14.11 5.47 -4.39
N LEU A 86 -15.37 5.68 -4.79
CA LEU A 86 -15.75 5.94 -6.17
C LEU A 86 -15.18 7.28 -6.66
N GLY A 87 -15.15 8.31 -5.82
CA GLY A 87 -14.46 9.57 -6.11
C GLY A 87 -12.96 9.40 -6.37
N LEU A 88 -12.27 8.61 -5.53
CA LEU A 88 -10.84 8.30 -5.73
C LEU A 88 -10.59 7.50 -7.02
N ILE A 89 -11.48 6.56 -7.36
CA ILE A 89 -11.36 5.79 -8.60
C ILE A 89 -11.56 6.67 -9.83
N ILE A 90 -12.58 7.55 -9.82
CA ILE A 90 -12.80 8.50 -10.92
C ILE A 90 -11.58 9.41 -11.07
N LEU A 91 -11.08 9.98 -9.97
CA LEU A 91 -9.89 10.82 -9.99
C LEU A 91 -8.69 10.07 -10.58
N ARG A 92 -8.47 8.81 -10.18
CA ARG A 92 -7.39 7.98 -10.72
C ARG A 92 -7.58 7.68 -12.20
N LEU A 93 -8.80 7.37 -12.64
CA LEU A 93 -9.14 7.17 -14.05
C LEU A 93 -8.85 8.43 -14.87
N ASP A 94 -9.27 9.60 -14.39
CA ASP A 94 -9.02 10.89 -15.04
C ASP A 94 -7.51 11.16 -15.19
N LEU A 95 -6.71 10.87 -14.16
CA LEU A 95 -5.25 11.00 -14.23
C LEU A 95 -4.63 10.05 -15.26
N LEU A 96 -5.12 8.81 -15.31
CA LEU A 96 -4.63 7.77 -16.22
C LEU A 96 -4.96 8.13 -17.67
N LEU A 97 -6.17 8.63 -17.93
CA LEU A 97 -6.58 9.10 -19.26
C LEU A 97 -5.84 10.37 -19.68
N THR A 98 -5.59 11.28 -18.74
CA THR A 98 -5.01 12.58 -19.06
C THR A 98 -3.51 12.49 -19.35
N ASN A 99 -2.80 11.44 -18.93
CA ASN A 99 -1.40 11.07 -19.27
C ASN A 99 -0.34 12.21 -19.25
N HIS A 100 -0.68 13.41 -18.78
CA HIS A 100 0.10 14.65 -18.98
C HIS A 100 0.11 15.58 -17.78
N ILE A 101 -0.41 15.15 -16.64
CA ILE A 101 -0.17 15.86 -15.42
C ILE A 101 0.52 14.86 -14.50
N GLN A 102 1.85 14.89 -14.55
CA GLN A 102 2.64 14.71 -13.33
C GLN A 102 2.17 15.82 -12.38
N LEU A 103 0.96 15.68 -11.83
CA LEU A 103 0.68 16.36 -10.59
C LEU A 103 1.80 15.84 -9.71
N GLY A 104 2.61 16.76 -9.19
CA GLY A 104 3.44 16.50 -8.02
C GLY A 104 2.50 16.01 -6.94
N SER A 105 2.10 14.74 -7.05
CA SER A 105 1.43 13.97 -6.05
C SER A 105 2.45 14.03 -4.94
N SER A 106 2.05 14.73 -3.88
CA SER A 106 2.82 14.85 -2.66
C SER A 106 3.56 13.54 -2.44
N GLY A 107 4.90 13.60 -2.50
CA GLY A 107 5.77 12.42 -2.65
C GLY A 107 5.57 11.32 -1.60
N VAL A 108 4.72 11.56 -0.61
CA VAL A 108 4.23 10.64 0.41
C VAL A 108 3.52 9.41 -0.16
N PHE A 109 2.51 9.57 -1.02
CA PHE A 109 1.70 8.40 -1.46
C PHE A 109 2.35 7.64 -2.61
N GLN A 110 3.08 8.34 -3.47
CA GLN A 110 3.81 7.70 -4.57
C GLN A 110 5.01 6.91 -4.05
N ASP A 111 5.77 7.40 -3.06
CA ASP A 111 6.90 6.67 -2.46
C ASP A 111 6.46 5.43 -1.67
N MET A 112 5.26 5.45 -1.06
CA MET A 112 4.67 4.27 -0.42
C MET A 112 4.20 3.20 -1.42
N THR A 113 3.76 3.61 -2.61
CA THR A 113 3.23 2.69 -3.63
C THR A 113 4.34 2.18 -4.56
N ASP A 114 5.33 3.02 -4.89
CA ASP A 114 6.56 2.65 -5.63
C ASP A 114 7.39 1.65 -4.82
N GLY A 115 7.45 1.79 -3.50
CA GLY A 115 8.18 0.83 -2.64
C GLY A 115 7.65 -0.61 -2.71
N LEU A 116 6.41 -0.81 -3.15
CA LEU A 116 5.78 -2.13 -3.27
C LEU A 116 5.75 -2.68 -4.71
N MET A 117 5.90 -1.82 -5.72
CA MET A 117 5.71 -2.18 -7.13
C MET A 117 6.96 -1.97 -8.00
N ASP A 118 7.90 -1.11 -7.59
CA ASP A 118 9.10 -0.79 -8.35
C ASP A 118 10.33 -1.54 -7.81
N ASP A 119 10.36 -2.82 -8.15
CA ASP A 119 11.51 -3.70 -8.04
C ASP A 119 12.41 -3.55 -9.29
N GLU A 120 12.53 -2.32 -9.81
CA GLU A 120 13.60 -1.99 -10.75
C GLU A 120 14.93 -2.07 -10.00
N PRO A 121 15.97 -2.69 -10.56
CA PRO A 121 17.30 -2.71 -9.99
C PRO A 121 17.96 -1.34 -10.24
N ASN A 122 17.32 -0.29 -9.78
CA ASN A 122 17.99 0.96 -9.55
C ASN A 122 18.96 0.68 -8.39
N PRO A 123 20.28 0.94 -8.51
CA PRO A 123 21.27 0.70 -7.45
C PRO A 123 21.07 1.71 -6.33
N ILE A 124 19.90 1.68 -5.72
CA ILE A 124 19.57 2.40 -4.51
C ILE A 124 20.32 1.67 -3.40
N ASP A 125 21.22 2.41 -2.76
CA ASP A 125 21.99 1.97 -1.61
C ASP A 125 21.05 1.24 -0.61
N PRO A 126 21.31 -0.03 -0.26
CA PRO A 126 20.46 -0.78 0.67
C PRO A 126 20.23 -0.02 1.98
N MET A 127 21.14 0.87 2.35
CA MET A 127 21.04 1.69 3.56
C MET A 127 19.86 2.67 3.53
N THR A 128 19.45 3.18 2.36
CA THR A 128 18.31 4.12 2.25
C THR A 128 16.97 3.41 2.34
N LYS A 129 16.88 2.16 1.87
CA LYS A 129 15.66 1.33 1.97
C LYS A 129 15.28 1.08 3.43
N TYR A 130 16.23 0.61 4.24
CA TYR A 130 15.99 0.37 5.67
C TYR A 130 15.56 1.62 6.43
N ARG A 131 16.08 2.80 6.04
CA ARG A 131 15.72 4.06 6.69
C ARG A 131 14.26 4.43 6.43
N ARG A 132 13.76 4.24 5.20
CA ARG A 132 12.36 4.48 4.84
C ARG A 132 11.42 3.51 5.54
N GLU A 133 11.78 2.23 5.58
CA GLU A 133 11.00 1.21 6.30
C GLU A 133 10.90 1.54 7.80
N ALA A 134 12.02 1.89 8.43
CA ALA A 134 12.04 2.28 9.84
C ALA A 134 11.20 3.54 10.10
N GLU A 135 11.21 4.50 9.19
CA GLU A 135 10.39 5.71 9.27
C GLU A 135 8.88 5.38 9.22
N ILE A 136 8.45 4.52 8.29
CA ILE A 136 7.04 4.08 8.21
C ILE A 136 6.63 3.35 9.50
N ILE A 137 7.48 2.45 10.00
CA ILE A 137 7.23 1.72 11.25
C ILE A 137 7.12 2.69 12.44
N LEU A 138 8.02 3.69 12.51
CA LEU A 138 8.00 4.72 13.55
C LEU A 138 6.68 5.51 13.52
N TRP A 139 6.23 5.92 12.33
CA TRP A 139 4.95 6.62 12.17
C TRP A 139 3.76 5.74 12.57
N LEU A 140 3.77 4.46 12.21
CA LEU A 140 2.73 3.50 12.60
C LEU A 140 2.64 3.34 14.12
N VAL A 141 3.78 3.15 14.78
CA VAL A 141 3.85 3.03 16.25
C VAL A 141 3.38 4.32 16.91
N THR A 142 3.79 5.47 16.38
CA THR A 142 3.36 6.79 16.87
C THR A 142 1.85 6.96 16.77
N ALA A 143 1.25 6.59 15.62
CA ALA A 143 -0.20 6.61 15.44
C ALA A 143 -0.92 5.74 16.49
N LEU A 144 -0.40 4.53 16.72
CA LEU A 144 -0.98 3.58 17.67
C LEU A 144 -0.93 4.12 19.11
N VAL A 145 0.21 4.69 19.52
CA VAL A 145 0.37 5.31 20.84
C VAL A 145 -0.56 6.51 21.01
N LEU A 146 -0.73 7.35 19.97
CA LEU A 146 -1.68 8.46 19.98
C LEU A 146 -3.12 7.96 20.15
N VAL A 147 -3.54 6.97 19.37
CA VAL A 147 -4.89 6.38 19.45
C VAL A 147 -5.15 5.83 20.86
N TRP A 148 -4.16 5.17 21.45
CA TRP A 148 -4.25 4.65 22.81
C TRP A 148 -4.34 5.77 23.87
N ALA A 149 -3.58 6.87 23.72
CA ALA A 149 -3.48 7.93 24.72
C ALA A 149 -4.69 8.89 24.76
N ILE A 150 -5.19 9.30 23.59
CA ILE A 150 -6.21 10.36 23.46
C ILE A 150 -7.48 9.91 22.73
N GLY A 151 -7.54 8.66 22.29
CA GLY A 151 -8.66 8.09 21.55
C GLY A 151 -8.57 8.32 20.04
N PHE A 152 -9.28 7.48 19.27
CA PHE A 152 -9.14 7.39 17.82
C PHE A 152 -9.38 8.72 17.08
N GLN A 153 -10.44 9.45 17.42
CA GLN A 153 -10.84 10.64 16.66
C GLN A 153 -9.85 11.79 16.83
N ILE A 154 -9.41 12.09 18.06
CA ILE A 154 -8.44 13.16 18.33
C ILE A 154 -7.05 12.72 17.83
N ALA A 155 -6.69 11.45 18.02
CA ALA A 155 -5.43 10.90 17.52
C ALA A 155 -5.25 11.08 16.02
N LEU A 156 -6.30 10.85 15.23
CA LEU A 156 -6.24 10.98 13.77
C LEU A 156 -5.92 12.42 13.36
N VAL A 157 -6.56 13.41 13.99
CA VAL A 157 -6.32 14.84 13.72
C VAL A 157 -4.89 15.23 14.06
N VAL A 158 -4.44 14.87 15.26
CA VAL A 158 -3.09 15.19 15.73
C VAL A 158 -2.06 14.48 14.85
N PHE A 159 -2.31 13.23 14.48
CA PHE A 159 -1.42 12.46 13.61
C PHE A 159 -1.29 13.07 12.22
N VAL A 160 -2.41 13.40 11.55
CA VAL A 160 -2.38 14.04 10.22
C VAL A 160 -1.66 15.38 10.28
N PHE A 161 -1.93 16.18 11.31
CA PHE A 161 -1.22 17.44 11.53
C PHE A 161 0.28 17.24 11.67
N LEU A 162 0.71 16.33 12.55
CA LEU A 162 2.12 16.04 12.80
C LEU A 162 2.82 15.54 11.53
N PHE A 163 2.13 14.66 10.79
CA PHE A 163 2.62 14.04 9.58
C PHE A 163 2.86 15.07 8.47
N VAL A 164 1.90 15.96 8.21
CA VAL A 164 2.03 17.02 7.21
C VAL A 164 3.07 18.05 7.66
N TYR A 165 3.07 18.42 8.94
CA TYR A 165 4.07 19.35 9.49
C TYR A 165 5.50 18.83 9.33
N SER A 166 5.73 17.53 9.53
CA SER A 166 7.05 16.90 9.35
C SER A 166 7.55 16.97 7.90
N HIS A 167 6.65 16.99 6.91
CA HIS A 167 7.01 16.96 5.49
C HIS A 167 7.13 18.35 4.87
N GLU A 168 6.14 19.22 5.04
CA GLU A 168 6.10 20.48 4.30
C GLU A 168 6.84 21.63 5.00
N ARG A 169 7.11 21.52 6.32
CA ARG A 169 7.62 22.61 7.19
C ARG A 169 6.80 23.93 7.17
N ASP A 170 5.82 24.07 6.29
CA ASP A 170 4.92 25.20 6.16
C ASP A 170 3.68 25.01 7.05
N LEU A 171 3.66 25.75 8.17
CA LEU A 171 2.59 25.68 9.17
C LEU A 171 1.20 25.99 8.60
N ILE A 172 1.09 26.96 7.70
CA ILE A 172 -0.21 27.42 7.17
C ILE A 172 -0.86 26.37 6.28
N ARG A 173 -0.05 25.73 5.41
CA ARG A 173 -0.53 24.65 4.54
C ARG A 173 -0.89 23.40 5.34
N ALA A 174 -0.05 23.05 6.32
CA ALA A 174 -0.32 21.94 7.24
C ALA A 174 -1.60 22.15 8.05
N LEU A 175 -1.83 23.36 8.58
CA LEU A 175 -3.04 23.68 9.32
C LEU A 175 -4.28 23.61 8.41
N GLY A 176 -4.18 24.19 7.21
CA GLY A 176 -5.27 24.18 6.23
C GLY A 176 -5.68 22.77 5.82
N SER A 177 -4.71 21.92 5.45
CA SER A 177 -4.98 20.53 5.06
C SER A 177 -5.54 19.70 6.22
N THR A 178 -5.02 19.89 7.43
CA THR A 178 -5.53 19.22 8.64
C THR A 178 -6.97 19.62 8.94
N LEU A 179 -7.30 20.92 8.84
CA LEU A 179 -8.65 21.41 9.10
C LEU A 179 -9.66 20.84 8.08
N ILE A 180 -9.28 20.79 6.81
CA ILE A 180 -10.10 20.20 5.74
C ILE A 180 -10.29 18.70 5.98
N ALA A 181 -9.20 17.96 6.21
CA ALA A 181 -9.26 16.53 6.48
C ALA A 181 -10.10 16.22 7.72
N TYR A 182 -9.92 16.98 8.79
CA TYR A 182 -10.73 16.86 10.01
C TYR A 182 -12.20 17.13 9.73
N GLY A 183 -12.52 18.19 8.98
CA GLY A 183 -13.89 18.52 8.60
C GLY A 183 -14.58 17.36 7.87
N ILE A 184 -13.89 16.74 6.91
CA ILE A 184 -14.40 15.57 6.18
C ILE A 184 -14.64 14.39 7.13
N VAL A 185 -13.66 14.04 7.95
CA VAL A 185 -13.76 12.93 8.91
C VAL A 185 -14.87 13.18 9.93
N TYR A 186 -14.99 14.40 10.44
CA TYR A 186 -16.04 14.78 11.37
C TYR A 186 -17.42 14.66 10.73
N LEU A 187 -17.61 15.14 9.51
CA LEU A 187 -18.87 15.00 8.78
C LEU A 187 -19.22 13.53 8.55
N LEU A 188 -18.25 12.70 8.15
CA LEU A 188 -18.44 11.25 8.02
C LEU A 188 -18.88 10.63 9.35
N PHE A 189 -18.25 11.01 10.45
CA PHE A 189 -18.54 10.47 11.78
C PHE A 189 -19.93 10.89 12.29
N VAL A 190 -20.31 12.16 12.11
CA VAL A 190 -21.65 12.65 12.45
C VAL A 190 -22.71 11.93 11.63
N GLN A 191 -22.48 11.72 10.34
CA GLN A 191 -23.39 10.92 9.52
C GLN A 191 -23.46 9.47 10.00
N LEU A 192 -22.32 8.86 10.35
CA LEU A 192 -22.28 7.48 10.83
C LEU A 192 -23.03 7.31 12.16
N LEU A 193 -22.85 8.23 13.11
CA LEU A 193 -23.56 8.24 14.40
C LEU A 193 -25.05 8.52 14.27
N SER A 194 -25.46 9.28 13.26
CA SER A 194 -26.87 9.53 12.99
C SER A 194 -27.63 8.29 12.50
N VAL A 195 -26.89 7.26 12.07
CA VAL A 195 -27.48 5.96 11.73
C VAL A 195 -27.78 5.24 13.04
N ASN A 196 -29.07 5.18 13.37
CA ASN A 196 -29.54 4.45 14.54
C ASN A 196 -29.36 2.94 14.29
N LEU A 197 -28.20 2.41 14.68
CA LEU A 197 -27.87 0.98 14.56
C LEU A 197 -28.69 0.12 15.52
N TYR A 198 -29.36 0.74 16.50
CA TYR A 198 -30.26 0.10 17.43
C TYR A 198 -31.70 0.33 16.97
N GLU A 199 -32.08 -0.35 15.90
CA GLU A 199 -33.48 -0.72 15.73
C GLU A 199 -33.65 -2.04 16.50
N PRO A 200 -34.29 -2.05 17.68
CA PRO A 200 -34.55 -3.26 18.45
C PRO A 200 -35.61 -4.12 17.73
N ALA A 201 -35.24 -4.68 16.58
CA ALA A 201 -36.19 -5.26 15.64
C ALA A 201 -36.44 -6.77 15.84
N LEU A 202 -35.84 -7.44 16.82
CA LEU A 202 -35.92 -8.91 16.91
C LEU A 202 -35.94 -9.48 18.34
N LEU A 203 -36.61 -8.82 19.28
CA LEU A 203 -37.23 -9.61 20.35
C LEU A 203 -38.69 -9.81 19.96
N PRO A 204 -39.09 -11.02 19.50
CA PRO A 204 -40.49 -11.29 19.29
C PRO A 204 -41.22 -11.06 20.61
N GLU A 205 -42.29 -10.27 20.58
CA GLU A 205 -43.09 -9.92 21.77
C GLU A 205 -43.52 -11.17 22.58
N SER A 206 -43.56 -12.34 21.93
CA SER A 206 -43.83 -13.63 22.56
C SER A 206 -42.86 -14.01 23.69
N ILE A 207 -41.61 -13.49 23.70
CA ILE A 207 -40.64 -13.79 24.77
C ILE A 207 -40.81 -12.86 25.98
N MET A 208 -41.35 -11.64 25.81
CA MET A 208 -41.59 -10.74 26.95
C MET A 208 -42.79 -11.15 27.81
N ASN A 209 -43.78 -11.85 27.24
CA ASN A 209 -44.97 -12.30 27.98
C ASN A 209 -44.79 -13.65 28.70
N THR A 210 -43.60 -14.27 28.66
CA THR A 210 -43.34 -15.60 29.25
C THR A 210 -42.36 -15.57 30.44
N LEU A 211 -41.89 -14.39 30.85
CA LEU A 211 -41.10 -14.25 32.09
C LEU A 211 -42.04 -14.06 33.29
N PRO A 212 -42.00 -14.97 34.29
CA PRO A 212 -42.85 -14.93 35.48
C PRO A 212 -42.48 -13.84 36.50
#